data_AF-A0A2G8HYK3-F1
#
_entry.id   AF-A0A2G8HYK3-F1
#
_cell.length_a   1.000
_cell.length_b   1.000
_cell.length_c   1.000
_cell.angle_alpha   90.00
_cell.angle_beta   90.00
_cell.angle_gamma   90.00
#
_symmetry.space_group_name_H-M   'P 1'
#
loop_
_entity.id
_entity.type
_entity.pdbx_description
1 polymer ?
#
loop_
_entity_poly.entity_id
_entity_poly.type
_entity_poly.pdbx_seq_one_letter_code
_entity_poly.pdbx_strand_id
1 'polypeptide(L)'
;MEISSADLREMILKMATSVESIVDNSSKQEVTINEIFIYENEVNKFHTDIDDLVFKYIALKTPAATDLRIALSVMKINSELERIADQAVNIKRSMKKLSKSYAQLEALNDEVKMMLRNSIDAFVKLDSKLATDVIQHDQEVNELYRDIMRDFIKKMKSETVNFDEGFAVIRVAKCLERIGDQTTNIAEDVIFLETGADIRHNADVKFGRRKEDKVIIKGQEE
;
A
#
# COMPACT_ATOMS: atom_id res chain seq x y z
N MET A 1 -16.32 -27.05 -8.87
CA MET A 1 -16.71 -25.66 -8.59
C MET A 1 -16.43 -24.84 -9.84
N GLU A 2 -17.39 -24.08 -10.35
CA GLU A 2 -17.11 -23.15 -11.44
C GLU A 2 -16.37 -21.94 -10.89
N ILE A 3 -15.12 -21.74 -11.31
CA ILE A 3 -14.32 -20.57 -10.92
C ILE A 3 -14.87 -19.33 -11.62
N SER A 4 -15.07 -18.26 -10.86
CA SER A 4 -15.62 -16.98 -11.30
C SER A 4 -14.71 -15.80 -10.93
N SER A 5 -14.94 -14.64 -11.53
CA SER A 5 -14.24 -13.41 -11.16
C SER A 5 -14.61 -12.93 -9.74
N ALA A 6 -15.76 -13.35 -9.20
CA ALA A 6 -16.13 -13.09 -7.81
C ALA A 6 -15.23 -13.85 -6.83
N ASP A 7 -14.88 -15.10 -7.13
CA ASP A 7 -13.98 -15.91 -6.28
C ASP A 7 -12.59 -15.27 -6.17
N LEU A 8 -12.08 -14.69 -7.27
CA LEU A 8 -10.81 -13.97 -7.29
C LEU A 8 -10.83 -12.76 -6.34
N ARG A 9 -11.92 -11.98 -6.38
CA ARG A 9 -12.09 -10.80 -5.53
C ARG A 9 -12.24 -11.18 -4.06
N GLU A 10 -12.97 -12.26 -3.78
CA GLU A 10 -13.13 -12.78 -2.41
C GLU A 10 -11.79 -13.21 -1.81
N MET A 11 -10.94 -13.87 -2.60
CA MET A 11 -9.60 -14.26 -2.14
C MET A 11 -8.71 -13.06 -1.82
N ILE A 12 -8.73 -12.01 -2.65
CA ILE A 12 -8.03 -10.76 -2.36
C ILE A 12 -8.52 -10.14 -1.05
N LEU A 13 -9.83 -10.15 -0.78
CA LEU A 13 -10.38 -9.61 0.46
C LEU A 13 -9.89 -10.36 1.71
N LYS A 14 -9.80 -11.69 1.62
CA LYS A 14 -9.27 -12.51 2.71
C LYS A 14 -7.80 -12.20 2.97
N MET A 15 -6.99 -12.14 1.91
CA MET A 15 -5.58 -11.76 2.02
C MET A 15 -5.42 -10.35 2.59
N ALA A 16 -6.21 -9.39 2.11
CA ALA A 16 -6.19 -8.01 2.57
C ALA A 16 -6.46 -7.89 4.07
N THR A 17 -7.39 -8.70 4.61
CA THR A 17 -7.65 -8.77 6.06
C THR A 17 -6.44 -9.24 6.85
N SER A 18 -5.73 -10.27 6.36
CA SER A 18 -4.47 -10.73 6.97
C SER A 18 -3.36 -9.68 6.86
N VAL A 19 -3.32 -8.93 5.76
CA VAL A 19 -2.36 -7.82 5.55
C VAL A 19 -2.65 -6.64 6.48
N GLU A 20 -3.91 -6.24 6.65
CA GLU A 20 -4.27 -5.23 7.66
C GLU A 20 -3.85 -5.69 9.07
N SER A 21 -4.06 -6.97 9.38
CA SER A 21 -3.69 -7.56 10.68
C SER A 21 -2.17 -7.55 10.92
N ILE A 22 -1.34 -7.90 9.93
CA ILE A 22 0.13 -7.87 10.10
C ILE A 22 0.64 -6.43 10.23
N VAL A 23 0.08 -5.48 9.48
CA VAL A 23 0.44 -4.05 9.57
C VAL A 23 0.09 -3.50 10.95
N ASP A 24 -1.15 -3.72 11.43
CA ASP A 24 -1.61 -3.27 12.75
C ASP A 24 -0.73 -3.79 13.88
N ASN A 25 -0.32 -5.05 13.80
CA ASN A 25 0.45 -5.67 14.87
C ASN A 25 1.96 -5.42 14.78
N SER A 26 2.50 -5.08 13.60
CA SER A 26 3.94 -4.88 13.40
C SER A 26 4.54 -3.73 14.22
N SER A 27 3.74 -2.70 14.49
CA SER A 27 4.13 -1.49 15.23
C SER A 27 3.91 -1.60 16.75
N LYS A 28 3.25 -2.66 17.23
CA LYS A 28 2.96 -2.89 18.66
C LYS A 28 4.15 -3.51 19.37
N GLN A 29 4.49 -3.03 20.56
CA GLN A 29 5.66 -3.49 21.32
C GLN A 29 5.44 -4.89 21.92
N GLU A 30 4.23 -5.15 22.39
CA GLU A 30 3.80 -6.38 23.07
C GLU A 30 3.73 -7.60 22.15
N VAL A 31 3.56 -7.39 20.85
CA VAL A 31 3.54 -8.47 19.85
C VAL A 31 4.96 -8.98 19.63
N THR A 32 5.16 -10.27 19.45
CA THR A 32 6.47 -10.86 19.15
C THR A 32 6.71 -10.97 17.66
N ILE A 33 7.98 -11.13 17.24
CA ILE A 33 8.29 -11.40 15.83
C ILE A 33 7.71 -12.73 15.34
N ASN A 34 7.58 -13.72 16.24
CA ASN A 34 7.03 -15.03 15.89
C ASN A 34 5.52 -14.92 15.59
N GLU A 35 4.79 -14.07 16.32
CA GLU A 35 3.38 -13.78 16.01
C GLU A 35 3.26 -13.08 14.65
N ILE A 36 4.17 -12.15 14.32
CA ILE A 36 4.20 -11.54 12.97
C ILE A 36 4.43 -12.59 11.87
N PHE A 37 5.30 -13.57 12.10
CA PHE A 37 5.53 -14.66 11.14
C PHE A 37 4.31 -15.56 10.93
N ILE A 38 3.38 -15.65 11.89
CA ILE A 38 2.11 -16.38 11.67
C ILE A 38 1.29 -15.70 10.58
N TYR A 39 1.14 -14.37 10.66
CA TYR A 39 0.44 -13.61 9.64
C TYR A 39 1.18 -13.61 8.29
N GLU A 40 2.50 -13.45 8.29
CA GLU A 40 3.32 -13.50 7.06
C GLU A 40 3.12 -14.83 6.31
N ASN A 41 3.15 -15.96 7.02
CA ASN A 41 2.93 -17.27 6.40
C ASN A 41 1.52 -17.41 5.81
N GLU A 42 0.50 -16.83 6.46
CA GLU A 42 -0.86 -16.80 5.93
C GLU A 42 -0.93 -15.97 4.65
N VAL A 43 -0.34 -14.76 4.64
CA VAL A 43 -0.27 -13.90 3.44
C VAL A 43 0.47 -14.59 2.30
N ASN A 44 1.61 -15.22 2.58
CA ASN A 44 2.39 -15.96 1.58
C ASN A 44 1.60 -17.12 0.96
N LYS A 45 0.79 -17.81 1.76
CA LYS A 45 -0.10 -18.85 1.26
C LYS A 45 -1.19 -18.28 0.36
N PHE A 46 -1.84 -17.19 0.78
CA PHE A 46 -2.81 -16.50 -0.06
C PHE A 46 -2.20 -16.04 -1.38
N HIS A 47 -0.98 -15.50 -1.34
CA HIS A 47 -0.27 -15.05 -2.52
C HIS A 47 -0.16 -16.16 -3.58
N THR A 48 0.32 -17.34 -3.18
CA THR A 48 0.42 -18.49 -4.09
C THR A 48 -0.93 -19.05 -4.52
N ASP A 49 -1.90 -19.13 -3.60
CA ASP A 49 -3.23 -19.67 -3.88
C ASP A 49 -4.01 -18.78 -4.88
N ILE A 50 -3.86 -17.45 -4.77
CA ILE A 50 -4.48 -16.47 -5.67
C ILE A 50 -3.87 -16.57 -7.07
N ASP A 51 -2.55 -16.61 -7.18
CA ASP A 51 -1.88 -16.76 -8.49
C ASP A 51 -2.35 -18.02 -9.22
N ASP A 52 -2.36 -19.16 -8.52
CA ASP A 52 -2.87 -20.43 -9.04
C ASP A 52 -4.33 -20.33 -9.48
N LEU A 53 -5.17 -19.64 -8.71
CA LEU A 53 -6.59 -19.46 -9.02
C LEU A 53 -6.78 -18.58 -10.26
N VAL A 54 -6.01 -17.50 -10.40
CA VAL A 54 -6.03 -16.64 -11.58
C VAL A 54 -5.59 -17.42 -12.82
N PHE A 55 -4.52 -18.20 -12.75
CA PHE A 55 -4.08 -19.03 -13.87
C PHE A 55 -5.15 -20.03 -14.30
N LYS A 56 -5.77 -20.72 -13.34
CA LYS A 56 -6.89 -21.65 -13.62
C LYS A 56 -8.08 -20.92 -14.23
N TYR A 57 -8.43 -19.75 -13.72
CA TYR A 57 -9.53 -18.94 -14.24
C TYR A 57 -9.30 -18.57 -15.71
N ILE A 58 -8.13 -18.01 -16.05
CA ILE A 58 -7.79 -17.62 -17.42
C ILE A 58 -7.79 -18.84 -18.34
N ALA A 59 -7.13 -19.93 -17.95
CA ALA A 59 -6.98 -21.13 -18.76
C ALA A 59 -8.31 -21.85 -19.02
N LEU A 60 -9.21 -21.92 -18.04
CA LEU A 60 -10.45 -22.69 -18.12
C LEU A 60 -11.63 -21.88 -18.64
N LYS A 61 -11.68 -20.57 -18.37
CA LYS A 61 -12.85 -19.74 -18.70
C LYS A 61 -12.65 -18.88 -19.95
N THR A 62 -11.42 -18.71 -20.43
CA THR A 62 -11.10 -17.83 -21.59
C THR A 62 -11.85 -16.49 -21.48
N PRO A 63 -11.62 -15.72 -20.39
CA PRO A 63 -12.46 -14.59 -20.04
C PRO A 63 -12.45 -13.50 -21.10
N ALA A 64 -13.61 -12.85 -21.28
CA ALA A 64 -13.72 -11.66 -22.12
C ALA A 64 -12.93 -10.47 -21.53
N ALA A 65 -12.86 -9.36 -22.26
CA ALA A 65 -11.99 -8.23 -21.91
C ALA A 65 -12.14 -7.71 -20.47
N THR A 66 -13.37 -7.59 -19.95
CA THR A 66 -13.62 -7.13 -18.57
C THR A 66 -13.15 -8.13 -17.53
N ASP A 67 -13.47 -9.41 -17.70
CA ASP A 67 -13.09 -10.47 -16.78
C ASP A 67 -11.57 -10.73 -16.80
N LEU A 68 -10.94 -10.61 -17.97
CA LEU A 68 -9.48 -10.67 -18.09
C LEU A 68 -8.84 -9.49 -17.35
N ARG A 69 -9.42 -8.30 -17.43
CA ARG A 69 -8.94 -7.14 -16.68
C ARG A 69 -9.03 -7.38 -15.17
N ILE A 70 -10.12 -7.95 -14.68
CA ILE A 70 -10.24 -8.36 -13.26
C ILE A 70 -9.10 -9.30 -12.89
N ALA A 71 -8.88 -10.36 -13.67
CA ALA A 71 -7.82 -11.33 -13.41
C ALA A 71 -6.43 -10.68 -13.35
N LEU A 72 -6.11 -9.77 -14.27
CA LEU A 72 -4.84 -9.05 -14.30
C LEU A 72 -4.68 -8.07 -13.13
N SER A 73 -5.72 -7.30 -12.80
CA SER A 73 -5.69 -6.41 -11.63
C SER A 73 -5.54 -7.20 -10.33
N VAL A 74 -6.21 -8.35 -10.20
CA VAL A 74 -6.07 -9.24 -9.04
C VAL A 74 -4.62 -9.70 -8.87
N MET A 75 -3.94 -10.16 -9.92
CA MET A 75 -2.53 -10.57 -9.81
C MET A 75 -1.62 -9.44 -9.32
N LYS A 76 -1.81 -8.22 -9.82
CA LYS A 76 -0.98 -7.09 -9.41
C LYS A 76 -1.25 -6.69 -7.96
N ILE A 77 -2.51 -6.59 -7.57
CA ILE A 77 -2.92 -6.27 -6.20
C ILE A 77 -2.41 -7.37 -5.24
N ASN A 78 -2.47 -8.64 -5.64
CA ASN A 78 -1.91 -9.77 -4.91
C ASN A 78 -0.43 -9.55 -4.55
N SER A 79 0.39 -9.17 -5.55
CA SER A 79 1.81 -8.88 -5.33
C SER A 79 2.06 -7.64 -4.46
N GLU A 80 1.25 -6.58 -4.60
CA GLU A 80 1.39 -5.38 -3.76
C GLU A 80 1.02 -5.67 -2.28
N LEU A 81 0.00 -6.49 -2.04
CA LEU A 81 -0.40 -6.95 -0.70
C LEU A 81 0.71 -7.78 -0.02
N GLU A 82 1.38 -8.67 -0.76
CA GLU A 82 2.52 -9.44 -0.23
C GLU A 82 3.69 -8.52 0.15
N ARG A 83 4.01 -7.55 -0.71
CA ARG A 83 5.06 -6.55 -0.43
C ARG A 83 4.79 -5.70 0.81
N ILE A 84 3.52 -5.40 1.09
CA ILE A 84 3.09 -4.71 2.32
C ILE A 84 3.37 -5.58 3.54
N ALA A 85 3.03 -6.87 3.49
CA ALA A 85 3.34 -7.80 4.59
C ALA A 85 4.85 -7.90 4.85
N ASP A 86 5.66 -7.92 3.79
CA ASP A 86 7.12 -7.86 3.88
C ASP A 86 7.62 -6.58 4.57
N GLN A 87 7.02 -5.42 4.26
CA GLN A 87 7.35 -4.18 4.98
C GLN A 87 6.96 -4.27 6.46
N ALA A 88 5.81 -4.87 6.80
CA ALA A 88 5.37 -5.07 8.18
C ALA A 88 6.36 -5.94 8.98
N VAL A 89 6.91 -7.00 8.38
CA VAL A 89 7.98 -7.81 9.00
C VAL A 89 9.23 -6.95 9.26
N ASN A 90 9.61 -6.09 8.31
CA ASN A 90 10.75 -5.19 8.45
C ASN A 90 10.54 -4.11 9.52
N ILE A 91 9.32 -3.59 9.66
CA ILE A 91 8.91 -2.72 10.77
C ILE A 91 9.17 -3.46 12.08
N LYS A 92 8.63 -4.68 12.22
CA LYS A 92 8.76 -5.42 13.48
C LYS A 92 10.20 -5.72 13.87
N ARG A 93 11.05 -6.03 12.88
CA ARG A 93 12.49 -6.23 13.11
C ARG A 93 13.18 -4.96 13.62
N SER A 94 12.77 -3.81 13.11
CA SER A 94 13.33 -2.50 13.47
C SER A 94 12.84 -2.03 14.85
N MET A 95 11.58 -2.32 15.20
CA MET A 95 10.99 -2.00 16.51
C MET A 95 11.79 -2.55 17.70
N LYS A 96 12.53 -3.66 17.53
CA LYS A 96 13.40 -4.24 18.58
C LYS A 96 14.51 -3.30 19.07
N LYS A 97 14.83 -2.26 18.30
CA LYS A 97 15.87 -1.27 18.62
C LYS A 97 15.31 0.02 19.22
N LEU A 98 13.98 0.15 19.28
CA LEU A 98 13.32 1.32 19.86
C LEU A 98 13.14 1.09 21.35
N SER A 99 13.55 2.07 22.16
CA SER A 99 13.37 2.04 23.62
C SER A 99 11.96 2.46 24.06
N LYS A 100 11.23 3.14 23.17
CA LYS A 100 9.91 3.72 23.40
C LYS A 100 9.18 3.94 22.07
N SER A 101 7.89 4.21 22.15
CA SER A 101 7.12 4.69 21.00
C SER A 101 7.39 6.17 20.71
N TYR A 102 7.22 6.56 19.45
CA TYR A 102 7.38 7.93 18.98
C TYR A 102 6.08 8.39 18.32
N ALA A 103 5.49 9.46 18.83
CA ALA A 103 4.20 9.97 18.34
C ALA A 103 4.19 10.26 16.83
N GLN A 104 5.32 10.71 16.26
CA GLN A 104 5.43 10.93 14.82
C GLN A 104 5.35 9.62 14.01
N LEU A 105 5.89 8.51 14.53
CA LEU A 105 5.76 7.20 13.90
C LEU A 105 4.34 6.66 14.03
N GLU A 106 3.69 6.88 15.17
CA GLU A 106 2.29 6.50 15.38
C GLU A 106 1.37 7.24 14.40
N ALA A 107 1.55 8.55 14.25
CA ALA A 107 0.83 9.36 13.26
C ALA A 107 1.05 8.86 11.83
N LEU A 108 2.31 8.63 11.42
CA LEU A 108 2.62 8.09 10.09
C LEU A 108 1.97 6.71 9.87
N ASN A 109 1.97 5.85 10.89
CA ASN A 109 1.35 4.54 10.82
C ASN A 109 -0.18 4.63 10.69
N ASP A 110 -0.82 5.58 11.38
CA ASP A 110 -2.26 5.81 11.27
C ASP A 110 -2.69 6.27 9.87
N GLU A 111 -1.93 7.19 9.27
CA GLU A 111 -2.17 7.62 7.88
C GLU A 111 -2.03 6.47 6.88
N VAL A 112 -0.97 5.66 7.01
CA VAL A 112 -0.72 4.52 6.13
C VAL A 112 -1.81 3.45 6.25
N LYS A 113 -2.26 3.14 7.48
CA LYS A 113 -3.37 2.19 7.68
C LYS A 113 -4.69 2.70 7.08
N MET A 114 -4.95 4.00 7.19
CA MET A 114 -6.13 4.61 6.58
C MET A 114 -6.07 4.50 5.06
N MET A 115 -4.92 4.82 4.44
CA MET A 115 -4.72 4.66 3.01
C MET A 115 -4.94 3.21 2.57
N LEU A 116 -4.36 2.24 3.28
CA LEU A 116 -4.48 0.82 2.97
C LEU A 116 -5.95 0.37 3.00
N ARG A 117 -6.68 0.72 4.05
CA ARG A 117 -8.11 0.43 4.17
C ARG A 117 -8.90 1.03 3.01
N ASN A 118 -8.64 2.30 2.69
CA ASN A 118 -9.35 3.01 1.62
C ASN A 118 -9.04 2.41 0.23
N SER A 119 -7.83 1.93 -0.03
CA SER A 119 -7.49 1.29 -1.32
C SER A 119 -8.19 -0.06 -1.49
N ILE A 120 -8.30 -0.84 -0.40
CA ILE A 120 -9.05 -2.10 -0.38
C ILE A 120 -10.55 -1.80 -0.57
N ASP A 121 -11.08 -0.81 0.15
CA ASP A 121 -12.48 -0.38 0.01
C ASP A 121 -12.80 0.07 -1.42
N ALA A 122 -11.88 0.82 -2.06
CA ALA A 122 -11.99 1.22 -3.46
C ALA A 122 -12.04 0.01 -4.39
N PHE A 123 -11.20 -1.02 -4.15
CA PHE A 123 -11.22 -2.26 -4.93
C PHE A 123 -12.54 -3.04 -4.77
N VAL A 124 -13.09 -3.10 -3.56
CA VAL A 124 -14.36 -3.80 -3.27
C VAL A 124 -15.54 -3.10 -3.93
N LYS A 125 -15.57 -1.78 -3.88
CA LYS A 125 -16.67 -0.96 -4.40
C LYS A 125 -16.50 -0.62 -5.88
N LEU A 126 -15.34 -0.92 -6.47
CA LEU A 126 -14.93 -0.45 -7.80
C LEU A 126 -15.05 1.08 -7.89
N ASP A 127 -14.47 1.77 -6.91
CA ASP A 127 -14.60 3.22 -6.75
C ASP A 127 -13.28 3.94 -7.10
N SER A 128 -13.17 4.39 -8.35
CA SER A 128 -12.02 5.17 -8.83
C SER A 128 -11.87 6.52 -8.16
N LYS A 129 -12.94 7.11 -7.60
CA LYS A 129 -12.84 8.38 -6.88
C LYS A 129 -12.13 8.17 -5.56
N LEU A 130 -12.55 7.17 -4.78
CA LEU A 130 -11.87 6.81 -3.55
C LEU A 130 -10.41 6.40 -3.81
N ALA A 131 -10.16 5.63 -4.88
CA ALA A 131 -8.79 5.31 -5.30
C ALA A 131 -7.97 6.57 -5.65
N THR A 132 -8.57 7.56 -6.30
CA THR A 132 -7.90 8.84 -6.60
C THR A 132 -7.56 9.60 -5.32
N ASP A 133 -8.46 9.61 -4.34
CA ASP A 133 -8.24 10.23 -3.03
C ASP A 133 -7.05 9.55 -2.30
N VAL A 134 -6.95 8.21 -2.36
CA VAL A 134 -5.78 7.48 -1.82
C VAL A 134 -4.48 7.95 -2.47
N ILE A 135 -4.44 8.09 -3.80
CA ILE A 135 -3.25 8.54 -4.52
C ILE A 135 -2.85 9.96 -4.10
N GLN A 136 -3.81 10.84 -3.83
CA GLN A 136 -3.53 12.21 -3.38
C GLN A 136 -3.03 12.24 -1.93
N HIS A 137 -3.58 11.37 -1.08
CA HIS A 137 -3.22 11.27 0.34
C HIS A 137 -1.77 10.83 0.57
N ASP A 138 -1.18 10.12 -0.39
CA ASP A 138 0.23 9.69 -0.35
C ASP A 138 1.22 10.86 -0.17
N GLN A 139 0.85 12.08 -0.59
CA GLN A 139 1.66 13.26 -0.35
C GLN A 139 1.86 13.53 1.15
N GLU A 140 0.83 13.33 1.97
CA GLU A 140 0.89 13.56 3.42
C GLU A 140 1.82 12.55 4.11
N VAL A 141 1.72 11.27 3.74
CA VAL A 141 2.63 10.19 4.20
C VAL A 141 4.08 10.51 3.85
N ASN A 142 4.33 10.96 2.62
CA ASN A 142 5.65 11.36 2.16
C ASN A 142 6.22 12.57 2.92
N GLU A 143 5.38 13.55 3.27
CA GLU A 143 5.78 14.71 4.06
C GLU A 143 6.14 14.31 5.49
N LEU A 144 5.28 13.52 6.16
CA LEU A 144 5.55 12.99 7.50
C LEU A 144 6.84 12.18 7.56
N TYR A 145 7.07 11.30 6.57
CA TYR A 145 8.33 10.55 6.45
C TYR A 145 9.55 11.48 6.37
N ARG A 146 9.49 12.52 5.52
CA ARG A 146 10.59 13.50 5.37
C ARG A 146 10.85 14.27 6.66
N ASP A 147 9.82 14.59 7.42
CA ASP A 147 9.97 15.32 8.68
C ASP A 147 10.57 14.45 9.78
N ILE A 148 10.14 13.20 9.90
CA ILE A 148 10.76 12.21 10.81
C ILE A 148 12.25 12.03 10.46
N MET A 149 12.57 11.87 9.18
CA MET A 149 13.95 11.76 8.70
C MET A 149 14.80 12.94 9.14
N ARG A 150 14.35 14.17 8.89
CA ARG A 150 15.08 15.40 9.24
C ARG A 150 15.28 15.53 10.75
N ASP A 151 14.22 15.29 11.53
CA ASP A 151 14.25 15.40 12.99
C ASP A 151 15.21 14.37 13.60
N PHE A 152 15.16 13.10 13.19
CA PHE A 152 16.02 12.07 13.74
C PHE A 152 17.48 12.19 13.30
N ILE A 153 17.75 12.67 12.09
CA ILE A 153 19.12 13.02 11.68
C ILE A 153 19.68 14.13 12.59
N LYS A 154 18.87 15.15 12.90
CA LYS A 154 19.28 16.22 13.83
C LYS A 154 19.54 15.67 15.23
N LYS A 155 18.63 14.84 15.76
CA LYS A 155 18.74 14.24 17.09
C LYS A 155 19.96 13.33 17.25
N MET A 156 20.31 12.57 16.22
CA MET A 156 21.53 11.76 16.19
C MET A 156 22.79 12.63 16.15
N LYS A 157 22.80 13.70 15.35
CA LYS A 157 23.93 14.65 15.29
C LYS A 157 24.16 15.41 16.60
N SER A 158 23.09 15.70 17.34
CA SER A 158 23.17 16.35 18.64
C SER A 158 23.27 15.36 19.82
N GLU A 159 23.46 14.06 19.53
CA GLU A 159 23.58 12.99 20.53
C GLU A 159 22.41 12.89 21.54
N THR A 160 21.24 13.44 21.16
CA THR A 160 20.02 13.37 21.99
C THR A 160 19.28 12.03 21.86
N VAL A 161 19.60 11.27 20.81
CA VAL A 161 19.20 9.87 20.59
C VAL A 161 20.44 9.15 20.07
N ASN A 162 20.68 7.92 20.55
CA ASN A 162 21.80 7.12 20.05
C ASN A 162 21.60 6.73 18.58
N PHE A 163 22.69 6.42 17.88
CA PHE A 163 22.65 6.12 16.45
C PHE A 163 21.73 4.93 16.11
N ASP A 164 21.82 3.83 16.86
CA ASP A 164 21.06 2.60 16.59
C ASP A 164 19.54 2.83 16.67
N GLU A 165 19.09 3.54 17.71
CA GLU A 165 17.67 3.86 17.91
C GLU A 165 17.18 4.87 16.87
N GLY A 166 17.96 5.92 16.60
CA GLY A 166 17.59 6.92 15.60
C GLY A 166 17.53 6.34 14.19
N PHE A 167 18.47 5.46 13.85
CA PHE A 167 18.46 4.73 12.58
C PHE A 167 17.28 3.75 12.49
N ALA A 168 16.93 3.08 13.59
CA ALA A 168 15.77 2.20 13.62
C ALA A 168 14.45 2.95 13.42
N VAL A 169 14.28 4.15 14.00
CA VAL A 169 13.11 5.00 13.73
C VAL A 169 13.01 5.37 12.25
N ILE A 170 14.12 5.81 11.66
CA ILE A 170 14.20 6.11 10.22
C ILE A 170 13.81 4.90 9.38
N ARG A 171 14.28 3.71 9.77
CA ARG A 171 13.96 2.45 9.07
C ARG A 171 12.48 2.11 9.17
N VAL A 172 11.85 2.26 10.34
CA VAL A 172 10.39 2.08 10.49
C VAL A 172 9.64 3.06 9.61
N ALA A 173 9.99 4.35 9.67
CA ALA A 173 9.34 5.39 8.88
C ALA A 173 9.44 5.12 7.37
N LYS A 174 10.60 4.65 6.88
CA LYS A 174 10.76 4.28 5.46
C LYS A 174 9.94 3.04 5.08
N CYS A 175 9.77 2.07 5.97
CA CYS A 175 8.90 0.93 5.68
C CYS A 175 7.43 1.37 5.60
N LEU A 176 6.99 2.28 6.46
CA LEU A 176 5.64 2.86 6.41
C LEU A 176 5.40 3.65 5.12
N GLU A 177 6.34 4.49 4.71
CA GLU A 177 6.24 5.21 3.42
C GLU A 177 6.16 4.25 2.23
N ARG A 178 6.93 3.15 2.26
CA ARG A 178 6.80 2.11 1.22
C ARG A 178 5.41 1.50 1.21
N ILE A 179 4.81 1.19 2.36
CA ILE A 179 3.43 0.69 2.42
C ILE A 179 2.47 1.70 1.78
N GLY A 180 2.69 3.01 1.99
CA GLY A 180 1.99 4.08 1.27
C GLY A 180 2.14 3.97 -0.25
N ASP A 181 3.36 3.79 -0.76
CA ASP A 181 3.64 3.57 -2.18
C ASP A 181 2.91 2.33 -2.73
N GLN A 182 2.98 1.18 -2.04
CA GLN A 182 2.28 -0.04 -2.45
C GLN A 182 0.76 0.18 -2.48
N THR A 183 0.24 0.91 -1.51
CA THR A 183 -1.18 1.26 -1.41
C THR A 183 -1.63 2.15 -2.57
N THR A 184 -0.79 3.09 -2.99
CA THR A 184 -1.00 3.91 -4.18
C THR A 184 -1.02 3.05 -5.45
N ASN A 185 -0.14 2.04 -5.57
CA ASN A 185 -0.16 1.11 -6.70
C ASN A 185 -1.48 0.32 -6.77
N ILE A 186 -1.99 -0.15 -5.62
CA ILE A 186 -3.30 -0.82 -5.54
C ILE A 186 -4.40 0.12 -6.05
N ALA A 187 -4.41 1.38 -5.62
CA ALA A 187 -5.39 2.37 -6.06
C ALA A 187 -5.30 2.65 -7.58
N GLU A 188 -4.09 2.73 -8.14
CA GLU A 188 -3.89 2.86 -9.59
C GLU A 188 -4.48 1.65 -10.35
N ASP A 189 -4.32 0.42 -9.84
CA ASP A 189 -4.90 -0.78 -10.44
C ASP A 189 -6.43 -0.87 -10.30
N VAL A 190 -7.02 -0.25 -9.26
CA VAL A 190 -8.49 -0.07 -9.14
C VAL A 190 -9.01 0.87 -10.21
N ILE A 191 -8.34 1.99 -10.45
CA ILE A 191 -8.73 2.94 -11.50
C ILE A 191 -8.64 2.28 -12.88
N PHE A 192 -7.57 1.52 -13.13
CA PHE A 192 -7.45 0.73 -14.35
C PHE A 192 -8.59 -0.29 -14.46
N LEU A 193 -8.91 -0.99 -13.38
CA LEU A 193 -9.98 -1.98 -13.35
C LEU A 193 -11.33 -1.38 -13.77
N GLU A 194 -11.74 -0.28 -13.14
CA GLU A 194 -13.03 0.37 -13.41
C GLU A 194 -13.06 1.05 -14.77
N THR A 195 -12.05 1.86 -15.09
CA THR A 195 -12.10 2.78 -16.25
C THR A 195 -11.44 2.22 -17.51
N GLY A 196 -10.52 1.26 -17.36
CA GLY A 196 -9.64 0.77 -18.42
C GLY A 196 -8.51 1.72 -18.80
N ALA A 197 -8.41 2.87 -18.14
CA ALA A 197 -7.36 3.85 -18.36
C ALA A 197 -6.12 3.52 -17.53
N ASP A 198 -4.95 3.55 -18.15
CA ASP A 198 -3.69 3.45 -17.46
C ASP A 198 -3.20 4.85 -17.05
N ILE A 199 -3.25 5.13 -15.75
CA ILE A 199 -2.89 6.44 -15.20
C ILE A 199 -1.46 6.47 -14.65
N ARG A 200 -0.71 5.36 -14.76
CA ARG A 200 0.65 5.24 -14.28
C ARG A 200 1.56 6.22 -15.00
N HIS A 201 2.44 6.90 -14.25
CA HIS A 201 3.34 7.94 -14.75
C HIS A 201 2.68 9.14 -15.47
N ASN A 202 1.34 9.26 -15.46
CA ASN A 202 0.64 10.45 -15.94
C ASN A 202 0.49 11.48 -14.82
N ALA A 203 1.46 12.38 -14.69
CA ALA A 203 1.45 13.45 -13.68
C ALA A 203 0.16 14.30 -13.73
N ASP A 204 -0.44 14.47 -14.91
CA ASP A 204 -1.70 15.20 -15.07
C ASP A 204 -2.88 14.53 -14.35
N VAL A 205 -2.87 13.19 -14.24
CA VAL A 205 -3.92 12.42 -13.57
C VAL A 205 -3.65 12.28 -12.07
N LYS A 206 -2.38 12.11 -11.67
CA LYS A 206 -1.98 12.03 -10.24
C LYS A 206 -2.36 13.27 -9.43
N PHE A 207 -2.41 14.44 -10.07
CA PHE A 207 -2.74 15.71 -9.41
C PHE A 207 -4.12 16.28 -9.77
N GLY A 208 -5.01 15.48 -10.38
CA GLY A 208 -6.37 15.92 -10.70
C GLY A 208 -6.45 17.17 -11.60
N ARG A 209 -5.43 17.44 -12.43
CA ARG A 209 -5.43 18.59 -13.34
C ARG A 209 -6.42 18.30 -14.46
N ARG A 210 -7.48 19.10 -14.56
CA ARG A 210 -8.46 18.94 -15.65
C ARG A 210 -7.79 19.34 -16.96
N LYS A 211 -8.21 18.76 -18.08
CA LYS A 211 -7.77 19.20 -19.42
C LYS A 211 -7.96 20.71 -19.65
N GLU A 212 -8.91 21.33 -18.95
CA GLU A 212 -9.21 22.77 -18.99
C GLU A 212 -8.07 23.62 -18.38
N ASP A 213 -7.32 23.10 -17.41
CA ASP A 213 -6.20 23.81 -16.77
C ASP A 213 -5.01 24.04 -17.72
N LYS A 214 -4.92 23.26 -18.81
CA LYS A 214 -3.91 23.46 -19.87
C LYS A 214 -4.20 24.66 -20.78
N VAL A 215 -5.46 25.11 -20.87
CA VAL A 215 -5.83 26.23 -21.75
C VAL A 215 -5.38 27.56 -21.15
N ILE A 216 -5.35 27.68 -19.81
CA ILE A 216 -5.00 28.92 -19.12
C ILE A 216 -3.49 29.20 -19.19
N ILE A 217 -2.65 28.17 -19.18
CA ILE A 217 -1.18 28.34 -19.16
C ILE A 217 -0.63 28.73 -20.55
N LYS A 218 -1.30 28.35 -21.64
CA LYS A 218 -0.90 28.75 -23.00
C LYS A 218 -1.35 30.16 -23.42
N GLY A 219 -2.13 30.85 -22.59
CA GLY A 219 -2.68 32.18 -22.91
C GLY A 219 -1.91 33.37 -22.32
N GLN A 220 -0.73 33.16 -21.73
CA GLN A 220 0.12 34.22 -21.16
C GLN A 220 1.48 34.38 -21.86
N GLU A 221 1.68 33.71 -22.99
CA GLU A 221 2.85 33.89 -23.85
C GLU A 221 2.43 34.24 -25.28
N GLU A 222 1.68 35.33 -25.46
CA GLU A 222 1.64 36.12 -26.70
C GLU A 222 1.55 37.62 -26.37
#